data_AF-V2JWP0-F1
#
_entry.id   AF-V2JWP0-F1
#
_cell.length_a   1.000
_cell.length_b   1.000
_cell.length_c   1.000
_cell.angle_alpha   90.00
_cell.angle_beta   90.00
_cell.angle_gamma   90.00
#
_symmetry.space_group_name_H-M   'P 1'
#
loop_
_entity.id
_entity.type
_entity.pdbx_description
1 polymer ?
#
loop_
_entity_poly.entity_id
_entity_poly.type
_entity_poly.pdbx_seq_one_letter_code
_entity_poly.pdbx_strand_id
1 'polypeptide(L)'
;MQDRPIPTPLMTRIDAAGHWLAPLGLRAILAWEFFESGREKLLGENWFDQIAGQFPPPFSLLSANLNWTLATWLELLGAAALLLGLGTRFVAYALIVLTVVATYAVHWPTEWASLAELWQGYAVTDNGYGNFKLPLLYLVMLLPLLLRGAGPLSLDGLLMHRWTHGQALPAVATIDAGHAVWSALLILLGLPIALLLPWAGGALIAIGIALAVLCRARR
;
A
#
# COMPACT_ATOMS: atom_id res chain seq x y z
N MET A 1 -40.48 -35.23 -11.30
CA MET A 1 -40.44 -33.82 -10.85
C MET A 1 -39.08 -33.27 -11.25
N GLN A 2 -39.02 -32.33 -12.19
CA GLN A 2 -37.77 -31.64 -12.53
C GLN A 2 -37.53 -30.57 -11.46
N ASP A 3 -36.45 -30.72 -10.67
CA ASP A 3 -36.01 -29.68 -9.75
C ASP A 3 -35.70 -28.42 -10.56
N ARG A 4 -36.48 -27.36 -10.33
CA ARG A 4 -36.14 -26.04 -10.88
C ARG A 4 -34.94 -25.52 -10.10
N PRO A 5 -33.87 -25.04 -10.77
CA PRO A 5 -32.72 -24.47 -10.08
C PRO A 5 -33.16 -23.25 -9.27
N ILE A 6 -32.68 -23.15 -8.03
CA ILE A 6 -32.93 -22.02 -7.16
C ILE A 6 -32.40 -20.74 -7.85
N PRO A 7 -33.19 -19.67 -7.98
CA PRO A 7 -32.72 -18.41 -8.55
C PRO A 7 -31.53 -17.87 -7.77
N THR A 8 -30.48 -17.45 -8.48
CA THR A 8 -29.32 -16.83 -7.83
C THR A 8 -29.74 -15.57 -7.08
N PRO A 9 -29.48 -15.45 -5.77
CA PRO A 9 -29.83 -14.27 -4.98
C PRO A 9 -29.22 -12.99 -5.55
N LEU A 10 -29.91 -11.85 -5.38
CA LEU A 10 -29.43 -10.54 -5.84
C LEU A 10 -28.05 -10.20 -5.27
N MET A 11 -27.81 -10.47 -3.99
CA MET A 11 -26.53 -10.17 -3.34
C MET A 11 -25.37 -10.90 -4.01
N THR A 12 -25.53 -12.15 -4.42
CA THR A 12 -24.50 -12.90 -5.16
C THR A 12 -24.18 -12.27 -6.51
N ARG A 13 -25.17 -11.65 -7.18
CA ARG A 13 -24.93 -10.91 -8.43
C ARG A 13 -24.19 -9.60 -8.17
N ILE A 14 -24.48 -8.92 -7.06
CA ILE A 14 -23.75 -7.72 -6.63
C ILE A 14 -22.29 -8.07 -6.28
N ASP A 15 -22.06 -9.17 -5.56
CA ASP A 15 -20.72 -9.67 -5.24
C ASP A 15 -19.92 -9.96 -6.51
N ALA A 16 -20.57 -10.57 -7.51
CA ALA A 16 -19.97 -10.82 -8.81
C ALA A 16 -19.51 -9.51 -9.48
N ALA A 17 -20.34 -8.45 -9.48
CA ALA A 17 -19.93 -7.14 -10.00
C ALA A 17 -18.81 -6.50 -9.16
N GLY A 18 -18.90 -6.59 -7.82
CA GLY A 18 -17.92 -6.08 -6.88
C GLY A 18 -16.53 -6.69 -7.07
N HIS A 19 -16.44 -7.96 -7.46
CA HIS A 19 -15.18 -8.62 -7.79
C HIS A 19 -14.38 -7.89 -8.90
N TRP A 20 -15.07 -7.27 -9.86
CA TRP A 20 -14.44 -6.50 -10.94
C TRP A 20 -14.25 -5.03 -10.56
N LEU A 21 -15.29 -4.40 -10.00
CA LEU A 21 -15.35 -2.96 -9.80
C LEU A 21 -14.60 -2.48 -8.56
N ALA A 22 -14.63 -3.21 -7.44
CA ALA A 22 -13.99 -2.76 -6.20
C ALA A 22 -12.47 -2.53 -6.34
N PRO A 23 -11.67 -3.48 -6.88
CA PRO A 23 -10.24 -3.24 -7.04
C PRO A 23 -9.95 -2.18 -8.11
N LEU A 24 -10.78 -2.05 -9.16
CA LEU A 24 -10.64 -0.99 -10.15
C LEU A 24 -10.90 0.39 -9.53
N GLY A 25 -11.96 0.53 -8.75
CA GLY A 25 -12.32 1.78 -8.07
C GLY A 25 -11.20 2.24 -7.14
N LEU A 26 -10.66 1.33 -6.31
CA LEU A 26 -9.52 1.62 -5.44
C LEU A 26 -8.27 2.05 -6.22
N ARG A 27 -7.95 1.35 -7.30
CA ARG A 27 -6.80 1.71 -8.16
C ARG A 27 -6.98 3.08 -8.82
N ALA A 28 -8.19 3.37 -9.31
CA ALA A 28 -8.47 4.61 -10.02
C ALA A 28 -8.35 5.83 -9.10
N ILE A 29 -8.96 5.79 -7.91
CA ILE A 29 -8.87 6.91 -6.96
C ILE A 29 -7.43 7.11 -6.48
N LEU A 30 -6.72 6.05 -6.08
CA LEU A 30 -5.32 6.19 -5.65
C LEU A 30 -4.41 6.67 -6.79
N ALA A 31 -4.61 6.17 -8.01
CA ALA A 31 -3.85 6.62 -9.16
C ALA A 31 -4.07 8.12 -9.42
N TRP A 32 -5.28 8.64 -9.24
CA TRP A 32 -5.55 10.06 -9.37
C TRP A 32 -4.73 10.87 -8.35
N GLU A 33 -4.82 10.51 -7.06
CA GLU A 33 -4.14 11.24 -5.98
C GLU A 33 -2.60 11.26 -6.16
N PHE A 34 -2.01 10.10 -6.50
CA PHE A 34 -0.57 10.04 -6.77
C PHE A 34 -0.18 10.75 -8.07
N PHE A 35 -1.02 10.69 -9.11
CA PHE A 35 -0.77 11.44 -10.34
C PHE A 35 -0.76 12.94 -10.10
N GLU A 36 -1.72 13.46 -9.33
CA GLU A 36 -1.80 14.87 -8.98
C GLU A 36 -0.57 15.32 -8.19
N SER A 37 -0.22 14.58 -7.13
CA SER A 37 0.99 14.82 -6.33
C SER A 37 2.28 14.80 -7.15
N GLY A 38 2.43 13.82 -8.06
CA GLY A 38 3.60 13.72 -8.93
C GLY A 38 3.64 14.81 -10.00
N ARG A 39 2.48 15.21 -10.53
CA ARG A 39 2.36 16.29 -11.53
C ARG A 39 2.72 17.63 -10.93
N GLU A 40 2.31 17.90 -9.69
CA GLU A 40 2.71 19.10 -8.95
C GLU A 40 4.22 19.18 -8.78
N LYS A 41 4.89 18.06 -8.47
CA LYS A 41 6.36 18.03 -8.37
C LYS A 41 7.07 18.14 -9.71
N LEU A 42 6.49 17.59 -10.77
CA LEU A 42 7.06 17.67 -12.12
C LEU A 42 7.02 19.10 -12.67
N LEU A 43 5.93 19.84 -12.39
CA LEU A 43 5.70 21.18 -12.92
C LEU A 43 6.10 22.31 -11.95
N GLY A 44 6.33 21.97 -10.68
CA GLY A 44 6.68 22.92 -9.63
C GLY A 44 8.17 23.07 -9.41
N GLU A 45 8.51 23.94 -8.45
CA GLU A 45 9.88 24.12 -7.98
C GLU A 45 10.20 23.12 -6.86
N ASN A 46 11.43 22.63 -6.86
CA ASN A 46 11.89 21.65 -5.88
C ASN A 46 12.03 22.29 -4.50
N TRP A 47 11.04 22.09 -3.64
CA TRP A 47 11.06 22.57 -2.26
C TRP A 47 11.71 21.58 -1.27
N PHE A 48 12.14 20.39 -1.71
CA PHE A 48 12.81 19.44 -0.80
C PHE A 48 14.12 19.97 -0.22
N ASP A 49 14.75 20.98 -0.83
CA ASP A 49 15.91 21.66 -0.26
C ASP A 49 15.61 22.27 1.11
N GLN A 50 14.36 22.68 1.35
CA GLN A 50 13.91 23.28 2.62
C GLN A 50 13.72 22.24 3.73
N ILE A 51 13.52 20.97 3.36
CA ILE A 51 13.24 19.86 4.28
C ILE A 51 14.30 18.75 4.23
N ALA A 52 15.47 19.00 3.63
CA ALA A 52 16.48 17.97 3.37
C ALA A 52 16.91 17.22 4.65
N GLY A 53 16.92 17.89 5.80
CA GLY A 53 17.24 17.29 7.10
C GLY A 53 16.12 16.46 7.74
N GLN A 54 14.93 16.41 7.14
CA GLN A 54 13.73 15.77 7.71
C GLN A 54 13.43 14.39 7.11
N PHE A 55 14.20 13.93 6.11
CA PHE A 55 14.02 12.59 5.55
C PHE A 55 14.52 11.50 6.52
N PRO A 56 13.86 10.33 6.59
CA PRO A 56 14.37 9.19 7.35
C PRO A 56 15.47 8.46 6.57
N PRO A 57 16.39 7.74 7.22
CA PRO A 57 17.32 6.84 6.53
C PRO A 57 16.58 5.76 5.71
N PRO A 58 17.11 5.33 4.54
CA PRO A 58 18.35 5.81 3.91
C PRO A 58 18.14 7.10 3.07
N PHE A 59 16.93 7.64 2.99
CA PHE A 59 16.61 8.82 2.17
C PHE A 59 17.28 10.09 2.68
N SER A 60 17.62 10.15 3.98
CA SER A 60 18.46 11.20 4.56
C SER A 60 19.88 11.28 3.98
N LEU A 61 20.35 10.20 3.34
CA LEU A 61 21.68 10.14 2.70
C LEU A 61 21.65 10.65 1.26
N LEU A 62 20.46 10.87 0.70
CA LEU A 62 20.28 11.32 -0.67
C LEU A 62 20.16 12.85 -0.69
N SER A 63 20.56 13.46 -1.81
CA SER A 63 20.32 14.90 -2.00
C SER A 63 18.83 15.18 -2.16
N ALA A 64 18.39 16.39 -1.80
CA ALA A 64 17.02 16.83 -2.01
C ALA A 64 16.57 16.69 -3.46
N ASN A 65 17.43 17.02 -4.44
CA ASN A 65 17.14 16.83 -5.86
C ASN A 65 16.90 15.35 -6.24
N LEU A 66 17.67 14.42 -5.66
CA LEU A 66 17.48 13.00 -5.92
C LEU A 66 16.19 12.49 -5.27
N ASN A 67 15.91 12.88 -4.01
CA ASN A 67 14.65 12.55 -3.35
C ASN A 67 13.44 13.10 -4.12
N TRP A 68 13.52 14.35 -4.60
CA TRP A 68 12.48 14.98 -5.40
C TRP A 68 12.20 14.20 -6.70
N THR A 69 13.27 13.88 -7.42
CA THR A 69 13.20 13.13 -8.68
C THR A 69 12.61 11.75 -8.46
N LEU A 70 13.08 11.03 -7.43
CA LEU A 70 12.57 9.69 -7.10
C LEU A 70 11.09 9.73 -6.71
N ALA A 71 10.69 10.67 -5.85
CA ALA A 71 9.29 10.83 -5.45
C ALA A 71 8.40 11.14 -6.66
N THR A 72 8.78 12.14 -7.47
CA THR A 72 8.04 12.56 -8.67
C THR A 72 7.77 11.40 -9.61
N TRP A 73 8.81 10.65 -9.98
CA TRP A 73 8.66 9.57 -10.95
C TRP A 73 8.00 8.33 -10.36
N LEU A 74 8.23 8.03 -9.08
CA LEU A 74 7.52 6.93 -8.42
C LEU A 74 6.02 7.22 -8.31
N GLU A 75 5.64 8.47 -8.04
CA GLU A 75 4.24 8.90 -8.03
C GLU A 75 3.60 8.80 -9.41
N LEU A 76 4.23 9.36 -10.45
CA LEU A 76 3.66 9.37 -11.81
C LEU A 76 3.62 7.98 -12.45
N LEU A 77 4.73 7.24 -12.42
CA LEU A 77 4.79 5.90 -12.99
C LEU A 77 3.99 4.91 -12.14
N GLY A 78 4.03 5.08 -10.81
CA GLY A 78 3.23 4.30 -9.88
C GLY A 78 1.74 4.51 -10.10
N ALA A 79 1.27 5.74 -10.26
CA ALA A 79 -0.11 6.06 -10.60
C ALA A 79 -0.55 5.39 -11.91
N ALA A 80 0.24 5.54 -12.98
CA ALA A 80 -0.06 4.92 -14.27
C ALA A 80 -0.10 3.38 -14.17
N ALA A 81 0.90 2.77 -13.53
CA ALA A 81 0.96 1.33 -13.34
C ALA A 81 -0.19 0.82 -12.47
N LEU A 82 -0.56 1.56 -11.41
CA LEU A 82 -1.68 1.21 -10.53
C LEU A 82 -3.01 1.28 -11.28
N LEU A 83 -3.26 2.33 -12.08
CA LEU A 83 -4.47 2.48 -12.87
C LEU A 83 -4.63 1.36 -13.90
N LEU A 84 -3.54 0.96 -14.57
CA LEU A 84 -3.52 -0.17 -15.50
C LEU A 84 -3.56 -1.53 -14.77
N GLY A 85 -3.25 -1.53 -13.48
CA GLY A 85 -3.09 -2.71 -12.66
C GLY A 85 -1.94 -3.60 -13.15
N LEU A 86 -0.78 -2.99 -13.37
CA LEU A 86 0.48 -3.62 -13.77
C LEU A 86 1.43 -3.70 -12.58
N GLY A 87 1.85 -4.91 -12.20
CA GLY A 87 2.72 -5.12 -11.06
C GLY A 87 2.10 -4.62 -9.74
N THR A 88 0.78 -4.73 -9.59
CA THR A 88 -0.01 -3.97 -8.59
C THR A 88 0.48 -4.17 -7.17
N ARG A 89 0.89 -5.38 -6.78
CA ARG A 89 1.41 -5.63 -5.42
C ARG A 89 2.73 -4.91 -5.17
N PHE A 90 3.61 -4.92 -6.17
CA PHE A 90 4.90 -4.24 -6.08
C PHE A 90 4.72 -2.72 -6.06
N VAL A 91 3.90 -2.19 -6.97
CA VAL A 91 3.58 -0.76 -7.04
C VAL A 91 2.89 -0.29 -5.76
N ALA A 92 1.91 -1.04 -5.25
CA ALA A 92 1.24 -0.71 -4.00
C ALA A 92 2.23 -0.67 -2.82
N TYR A 93 3.15 -1.63 -2.73
CA TYR A 93 4.18 -1.60 -1.70
C TYR A 93 5.13 -0.41 -1.84
N ALA A 94 5.57 -0.09 -3.06
CA ALA A 94 6.42 1.08 -3.30
C ALA A 94 5.71 2.39 -2.92
N LEU A 95 4.42 2.52 -3.22
CA LEU A 95 3.60 3.66 -2.83
C LEU A 95 3.33 3.72 -1.32
N ILE A 96 3.23 2.57 -0.62
CA ILE A 96 3.19 2.53 0.86
C ILE A 96 4.49 3.12 1.42
N VAL A 97 5.65 2.67 0.93
CA VAL A 97 6.95 3.18 1.38
C VAL A 97 7.06 4.68 1.11
N LEU A 98 6.71 5.13 -0.10
CA LEU A 98 6.70 6.56 -0.45
C LEU A 98 5.79 7.36 0.48
N THR A 99 4.56 6.88 0.73
CA THR A 99 3.58 7.57 1.58
C THR A 99 4.07 7.66 3.01
N VAL A 100 4.71 6.61 3.53
CA VAL A 100 5.31 6.63 4.88
C VAL A 100 6.47 7.59 4.97
N VAL A 101 7.36 7.63 3.97
CA VAL A 101 8.50 8.56 3.95
C VAL A 101 8.02 10.01 3.84
N ALA A 102 7.04 10.28 2.99
CA ALA A 102 6.38 11.58 2.90
C ALA A 102 5.71 11.94 4.24
N THR A 103 5.02 10.98 4.87
CA THR A 103 4.41 11.20 6.18
C THR A 103 5.45 11.59 7.21
N TYR A 104 6.54 10.83 7.32
CA TYR A 104 7.64 11.12 8.24
C TYR A 104 8.21 12.52 8.02
N ALA A 105 8.49 12.87 6.75
CA ALA A 105 9.17 14.10 6.42
C ALA A 105 8.29 15.35 6.57
N VAL A 106 6.98 15.28 6.27
CA VAL A 106 6.14 16.49 6.17
C VAL A 106 4.77 16.43 6.86
N HIS A 107 4.29 15.25 7.28
CA HIS A 107 2.95 15.12 7.89
C HIS A 107 2.96 14.59 9.31
N TRP A 108 4.13 14.20 9.83
CA TRP A 108 4.28 13.66 11.18
C TRP A 108 4.59 14.80 12.16
N PRO A 109 4.07 14.76 13.40
CA PRO A 109 4.45 15.74 14.42
C PRO A 109 5.96 15.66 14.72
N THR A 110 6.57 16.82 14.97
CA THR A 110 7.98 16.93 15.40
C THR A 110 8.18 16.29 16.77
N GLU A 111 7.24 16.50 17.69
CA GLU A 111 7.26 15.96 19.03
C GLU A 111 5.84 15.53 19.44
N TRP A 112 5.74 14.44 20.20
CA TRP A 112 4.51 13.99 20.84
C TRP A 112 4.86 13.11 22.04
N ALA A 113 4.14 13.26 23.14
CA ALA A 113 4.38 12.54 24.39
C ALA A 113 3.35 11.42 24.64
N SER A 114 2.24 11.40 23.89
CA SER A 114 1.19 10.39 24.05
C SER A 114 0.43 10.08 22.76
N LEU A 115 -0.21 8.91 22.70
CA LEU A 115 -1.06 8.55 21.56
C LEU A 115 -2.27 9.49 21.41
N ALA A 116 -2.75 10.08 22.51
CA ALA A 116 -3.84 11.06 22.47
C ALA A 116 -3.40 12.36 21.80
N GLU A 117 -2.16 12.78 22.03
CA GLU A 117 -1.55 13.93 21.35
C GLU A 117 -1.29 13.63 19.88
N LEU A 118 -0.70 12.46 19.56
CA LEU A 118 -0.50 12.03 18.18
C LEU A 118 -1.81 11.98 17.39
N TRP A 119 -2.91 11.55 18.02
CA TRP A 119 -4.23 11.50 17.38
C TRP A 119 -4.74 12.86 16.90
N GLN A 120 -4.28 13.97 17.48
CA GLN A 120 -4.64 15.31 17.02
C GLN A 120 -4.13 15.59 15.60
N GLY A 121 -3.04 14.92 15.18
CA GLY A 121 -2.51 14.97 13.82
C GLY A 121 -3.36 14.21 12.79
N TYR A 122 -4.40 13.47 13.21
CA TYR A 122 -5.42 12.93 12.32
C TYR A 122 -6.38 14.04 11.85
N ALA A 123 -5.83 15.05 11.18
CA ALA A 123 -6.53 16.22 10.67
C ALA A 123 -6.20 16.43 9.18
N VAL A 124 -6.84 17.43 8.56
CA VAL A 124 -6.47 17.99 7.24
C VAL A 124 -6.01 19.44 7.41
N THR A 125 -5.40 19.73 8.56
CA THR A 125 -5.00 21.08 8.98
C THR A 125 -3.62 21.00 9.60
N ASP A 126 -2.79 22.01 9.37
CA ASP A 126 -1.47 22.10 10.00
C ASP A 126 -1.55 22.95 11.27
N ASN A 127 -1.79 22.30 12.41
CA ASN A 127 -1.82 22.93 13.74
C ASN A 127 -0.61 22.50 14.59
N GLY A 128 0.47 21.98 13.98
CA GLY A 128 1.67 21.53 14.69
C GLY A 128 1.62 20.11 15.27
N TYR A 129 0.47 19.43 15.26
CA TYR A 129 0.33 18.02 15.70
C TYR A 129 0.53 17.00 14.57
N GLY A 130 0.96 17.46 13.39
CA GLY A 130 0.96 16.69 12.15
C GLY A 130 -0.35 16.83 11.36
N ASN A 131 -0.40 16.20 10.19
CA ASN A 131 -1.50 16.29 9.23
C ASN A 131 -1.58 15.00 8.38
N PHE A 132 -1.63 13.84 9.05
CA PHE A 132 -1.42 12.54 8.42
C PHE A 132 -2.72 11.79 8.06
N LYS A 133 -3.89 12.45 8.12
CA LYS A 133 -5.18 11.81 7.81
C LYS A 133 -5.23 11.25 6.39
N LEU A 134 -4.91 12.07 5.40
CA LEU A 134 -4.91 11.65 3.99
C LEU A 134 -3.86 10.56 3.71
N PRO A 135 -2.59 10.71 4.14
CA PRO A 135 -1.62 9.64 4.03
C PRO A 135 -2.08 8.32 4.65
N LEU A 136 -2.70 8.35 5.84
CA LEU A 136 -3.22 7.14 6.49
C LEU A 136 -4.34 6.49 5.68
N LEU A 137 -5.24 7.28 5.08
CA LEU A 137 -6.28 6.74 4.20
C LEU A 137 -5.68 6.07 2.95
N TYR A 138 -4.65 6.68 2.34
CA TYR A 138 -3.96 6.06 1.20
C TYR A 138 -3.30 4.74 1.59
N LEU A 139 -2.61 4.68 2.74
CA LEU A 139 -2.02 3.44 3.25
C LEU A 139 -3.09 2.35 3.44
N VAL A 140 -4.22 2.68 4.05
CA VAL A 140 -5.33 1.73 4.26
C VAL A 140 -5.91 1.25 2.93
N MET A 141 -6.04 2.13 1.94
CA MET A 141 -6.56 1.77 0.61
C MET A 141 -5.57 0.97 -0.24
N LEU A 142 -4.26 1.14 -0.04
CA LEU A 142 -3.21 0.36 -0.69
C LEU A 142 -3.12 -1.07 -0.14
N LEU A 143 -3.47 -1.32 1.13
CA LEU A 143 -3.40 -2.65 1.74
C LEU A 143 -4.22 -3.72 1.00
N PRO A 144 -5.50 -3.49 0.64
CA PRO A 144 -6.25 -4.43 -0.20
C PRO A 144 -5.55 -4.74 -1.53
N LEU A 145 -4.93 -3.76 -2.17
CA LEU A 145 -4.23 -3.94 -3.45
C LEU A 145 -2.92 -4.71 -3.28
N LEU A 146 -2.20 -4.49 -2.18
CA LEU A 146 -1.03 -5.28 -1.81
C LEU A 146 -1.38 -6.75 -1.55
N LEU A 147 -2.42 -7.00 -0.75
CA LEU A 147 -2.79 -8.34 -0.30
C LEU A 147 -3.57 -9.13 -1.37
N ARG A 148 -4.62 -8.52 -1.94
CA ARG A 148 -5.50 -9.18 -2.91
C ARG A 148 -5.08 -9.00 -4.36
N GLY A 149 -4.27 -7.98 -4.66
CA GLY A 149 -3.82 -7.68 -6.03
C GLY A 149 -4.79 -6.81 -6.82
N ALA A 150 -4.59 -6.79 -8.13
CA ALA A 150 -5.18 -5.82 -9.08
C ALA A 150 -6.66 -6.03 -9.42
N GLY A 151 -7.21 -7.21 -9.12
CA GLY A 151 -8.50 -7.66 -9.64
C GLY A 151 -8.47 -8.04 -11.13
N PRO A 152 -9.60 -8.52 -11.67
CA PRO A 152 -9.65 -9.09 -13.02
C PRO A 152 -9.58 -8.03 -14.14
N LEU A 153 -10.05 -6.79 -13.91
CA LEU A 153 -9.91 -5.66 -14.86
C LEU A 153 -8.52 -5.02 -14.78
N SER A 154 -7.47 -5.77 -15.05
CA SER A 154 -6.10 -5.29 -14.95
C SER A 154 -5.16 -6.03 -15.89
N LEU A 155 -3.98 -5.45 -16.14
CA LEU A 155 -2.91 -6.13 -16.88
C LEU A 155 -2.41 -7.37 -16.12
N ASP A 156 -2.28 -7.31 -14.79
CA ASP A 156 -1.93 -8.48 -13.97
C ASP A 156 -2.95 -9.61 -14.13
N GLY A 157 -4.25 -9.28 -14.11
CA GLY A 157 -5.35 -10.22 -14.30
C GLY A 157 -5.34 -10.85 -15.69
N LEU A 158 -5.11 -10.04 -16.73
CA LEU A 158 -4.98 -10.51 -18.11
C LEU A 158 -3.78 -11.46 -18.26
N LEU A 159 -2.62 -11.09 -17.71
CA LEU A 159 -1.41 -11.92 -17.75
C LEU A 159 -1.64 -13.25 -17.02
N MET A 160 -2.27 -13.21 -15.84
CA MET A 160 -2.60 -14.42 -15.08
C MET A 160 -3.55 -15.33 -15.85
N HIS A 161 -4.62 -14.78 -16.43
CA HIS A 161 -5.58 -15.55 -17.24
C HIS A 161 -4.89 -16.22 -18.43
N ARG A 162 -3.94 -15.54 -19.07
CA ARG A 162 -3.17 -16.13 -20.18
C ARG A 162 -2.23 -17.23 -19.69
N TRP A 163 -1.56 -17.04 -18.56
CA TRP A 163 -0.66 -18.05 -17.99
C TRP A 163 -1.41 -19.31 -17.57
N THR A 164 -2.55 -19.17 -16.88
CA THR A 164 -3.37 -20.32 -16.48
C THR A 164 -4.18 -20.91 -17.63
N HIS A 165 -4.05 -20.39 -18.86
CA HIS A 165 -4.85 -20.82 -20.02
C HIS A 165 -6.36 -20.77 -19.72
N GLY A 166 -6.80 -19.78 -18.94
CA GLY A 166 -8.18 -19.63 -18.49
C GLY A 166 -8.64 -20.63 -17.42
N GLN A 167 -7.75 -21.48 -16.90
CA GLN A 167 -8.09 -22.37 -15.79
C GLN A 167 -8.32 -21.55 -14.51
N ALA A 168 -9.37 -21.92 -13.79
CA ALA A 168 -9.69 -21.32 -12.50
C ALA A 168 -8.59 -21.65 -11.48
N LEU A 169 -8.10 -20.63 -10.77
CA LEU A 169 -7.23 -20.82 -9.63
C LEU A 169 -8.02 -21.48 -8.47
N PRO A 170 -7.35 -22.28 -7.62
CA PRO A 170 -7.98 -22.86 -6.44
C PRO A 170 -8.57 -21.77 -5.55
N ALA A 171 -9.70 -22.10 -4.90
CA ALA A 171 -10.38 -21.16 -4.02
C ALA A 171 -9.47 -20.80 -2.83
N VAL A 172 -9.32 -19.50 -2.53
CA VAL A 172 -8.46 -19.01 -1.43
C VAL A 172 -8.78 -19.68 -0.10
N ALA A 173 -10.05 -20.01 0.15
CA ALA A 173 -10.51 -20.68 1.36
C ALA A 173 -9.86 -22.06 1.61
N THR A 174 -9.23 -22.67 0.60
CA THR A 174 -8.58 -23.99 0.73
C THR A 174 -7.07 -23.89 0.93
N ILE A 175 -6.49 -22.69 1.01
CA ILE A 175 -5.04 -22.48 1.07
C ILE A 175 -4.66 -21.90 2.43
N ASP A 176 -3.87 -22.64 3.21
CA ASP A 176 -3.15 -22.08 4.36
C ASP A 176 -1.97 -21.25 3.86
N ALA A 177 -1.87 -19.99 4.28
CA ALA A 177 -0.76 -19.12 3.94
C ALA A 177 0.57 -19.66 4.50
N GLY A 178 0.52 -20.33 5.65
CA GLY A 178 1.70 -20.88 6.30
C GLY A 178 2.65 -19.83 6.87
N HIS A 179 3.61 -20.28 7.67
CA HIS A 179 4.51 -19.41 8.44
C HIS A 179 5.41 -18.54 7.55
N ALA A 180 5.83 -19.03 6.39
CA ALA A 180 6.69 -18.27 5.47
C ALA A 180 5.99 -17.04 4.88
N VAL A 181 4.72 -17.14 4.50
CA VAL A 181 3.97 -16.01 3.94
C VAL A 181 3.67 -14.98 5.03
N TRP A 182 3.22 -15.42 6.20
CA TRP A 182 3.01 -14.53 7.34
C TRP A 182 4.31 -13.84 7.78
N SER A 183 5.42 -14.56 7.79
CA SER A 183 6.74 -13.99 8.07
C SER A 183 7.08 -12.86 7.09
N ALA A 184 6.98 -13.13 5.79
CA ALA A 184 7.28 -12.14 4.77
C ALA A 184 6.37 -10.92 4.88
N LEU A 185 5.06 -11.13 5.09
CA LEU A 185 4.09 -10.05 5.21
C LEU A 185 4.37 -9.14 6.42
N LEU A 186 4.64 -9.74 7.59
CA LEU A 186 4.92 -8.98 8.81
C LEU A 186 6.22 -8.17 8.70
N ILE A 187 7.25 -8.74 8.09
CA ILE A 187 8.52 -8.03 7.86
C ILE A 187 8.30 -6.88 6.87
N LEU A 188 7.64 -7.13 5.73
CA LEU A 188 7.41 -6.12 4.71
C LEU A 188 6.54 -4.97 5.24
N LEU A 189 5.49 -5.23 6.00
CA LEU A 189 4.68 -4.16 6.60
C LEU A 189 5.37 -3.48 7.78
N GLY A 190 6.14 -4.24 8.58
CA GLY A 190 6.84 -3.71 9.74
C GLY A 190 7.96 -2.73 9.39
N LEU A 191 8.68 -2.95 8.28
CA LEU A 191 9.77 -2.08 7.83
C LEU A 191 9.38 -0.61 7.66
N PRO A 192 8.36 -0.24 6.84
CA PRO A 192 7.94 1.15 6.74
C PRO A 192 7.29 1.65 8.04
N ILE A 193 6.50 0.84 8.74
CA ILE A 193 5.88 1.25 10.03
C ILE A 193 6.94 1.63 11.06
N ALA A 194 8.09 0.96 11.08
CA ALA A 194 9.18 1.25 12.01
C ALA A 194 9.76 2.66 11.85
N LEU A 195 9.57 3.32 10.69
CA LEU A 195 9.99 4.71 10.50
C LEU A 195 9.14 5.69 11.33
N LEU A 196 7.82 5.45 11.42
CA LEU A 196 6.89 6.32 12.16
C LEU A 196 6.74 5.89 13.63
N LEU A 197 6.67 4.57 13.84
CA LEU A 197 6.42 3.94 15.14
C LEU A 197 7.42 2.79 15.34
N PRO A 198 8.66 3.08 15.80
CA PRO A 198 9.73 2.09 15.88
C PRO A 198 9.38 0.83 16.67
N TRP A 199 8.65 0.97 17.78
CA TRP A 199 8.22 -0.15 18.62
C TRP A 199 7.19 -1.04 17.91
N ALA A 200 6.24 -0.45 17.18
CA ALA A 200 5.19 -1.18 16.48
C ALA A 200 5.76 -1.93 15.27
N GLY A 201 6.53 -1.24 14.44
CA GLY A 201 7.20 -1.85 13.29
C GLY A 201 8.22 -2.90 13.72
N GLY A 202 9.00 -2.61 14.76
CA GLY A 202 9.95 -3.55 15.34
C GLY A 202 9.29 -4.83 15.87
N ALA A 203 8.14 -4.71 16.54
CA ALA A 203 7.37 -5.87 16.99
C ALA A 203 6.88 -6.75 15.82
N LEU A 204 6.35 -6.14 14.76
CA LEU A 204 5.94 -6.87 13.55
C LEU A 204 7.12 -7.62 12.92
N ILE A 205 8.27 -6.94 12.77
CA ILE A 205 9.49 -7.54 12.23
C ILE A 205 9.97 -8.71 13.11
N ALA A 206 10.00 -8.53 14.43
CA ALA A 206 10.45 -9.56 15.37
C ALA A 206 9.56 -10.81 15.31
N ILE A 207 8.23 -10.64 15.28
CA ILE A 207 7.28 -11.75 15.11
C ILE A 207 7.50 -12.42 13.75
N GLY A 208 7.67 -11.63 12.69
CA GLY A 208 7.95 -12.14 11.35
C GLY A 208 9.23 -12.99 11.28
N ILE A 209 10.31 -12.56 11.94
CA ILE A 209 11.56 -13.32 12.07
C ILE A 209 11.34 -14.61 12.87
N ALA A 210 10.60 -14.55 13.99
CA ALA A 210 10.28 -15.75 14.78
C ALA A 210 9.51 -16.79 13.95
N LEU A 211 8.53 -16.35 13.14
CA LEU A 211 7.81 -17.24 12.21
C LEU A 211 8.74 -17.83 11.12
N ALA A 212 9.71 -17.06 10.63
CA ALA A 212 10.70 -17.56 9.66
C ALA A 212 11.53 -18.71 10.26
N VAL A 213 11.99 -18.54 11.50
CA VAL A 213 12.76 -19.56 12.23
C VAL A 213 11.91 -20.81 12.47
N LEU A 214 10.67 -20.65 12.93
CA LEU A 214 9.73 -21.76 13.11
C LEU A 214 9.44 -22.51 11.79
N CYS A 215 9.31 -21.78 10.68
CA CYS A 215 9.12 -22.39 9.36
C CYS A 215 10.33 -23.25 8.95
N ARG A 216 11.56 -22.83 9.30
CA ARG A 216 12.78 -23.59 9.01
C ARG A 216 12.92 -24.81 9.92
N ALA A 217 12.54 -24.71 11.19
CA ALA A 217 12.63 -25.82 12.15
C ALA A 217 11.63 -26.96 11.90
N ARG A 218 10.57 -26.71 11.12
CA ARG A 218 9.55 -27.69 10.74
C ARG A 218 9.78 -28.35 9.37
N ARG A 219 10.86 -27.97 8.65
CA ARG A 219 11.28 -28.59 7.39
C ARG A 219 12.38 -29.60 7.66
#